data_AF-A0A8J7H3U6-F1
#
_entry.id   AF-A0A8J7H3U6-F1
#
_cell.length_a   1.000
_cell.length_b   1.000
_cell.length_c   1.000
_cell.angle_alpha   90.00
_cell.angle_beta   90.00
_cell.angle_gamma   90.00
#
_symmetry.space_group_name_H-M   'P 1'
#
loop_
_entity.id
_entity.type
_entity.pdbx_description
1 polymer ?
#
loop_
_entity_poly.entity_id
_entity_poly.type
_entity_poly.pdbx_seq_one_letter_code
_entity_poly.pdbx_strand_id
1 'polypeptide(L)' 'MQDGKVYLTGRSHEYADIVHFSSRLATETALTSARLMQTWQEIMASPKGDVPGLTFHLQVDWRVERLSLQDEPHDE' A
#
# COMPACT_ATOMS: atom_id res chain seq x y z
N MET A 1 15.72 -16.37 2.59
CA MET A 1 15.12 -15.09 2.15
C MET A 1 14.91 -14.24 3.40
N GLN A 2 15.19 -12.93 3.33
CA GLN A 2 15.26 -12.06 4.50
C GLN A 2 13.97 -11.22 4.61
N ASP A 3 13.46 -11.04 5.82
CA ASP A 3 12.46 -10.01 6.10
C ASP A 3 12.97 -8.66 5.57
N GLY A 4 12.08 -7.89 4.95
CA GLY A 4 12.48 -6.64 4.32
C GLY A 4 11.52 -5.50 4.60
N LYS A 5 11.87 -4.33 4.08
CA LYS A 5 11.05 -3.12 4.14
C LYS A 5 10.81 -2.63 2.73
N VAL A 6 9.56 -2.32 2.43
CA VAL A 6 9.16 -1.73 1.16
C VAL A 6 8.55 -0.36 1.45
N TYR A 7 8.86 0.60 0.59
CA TYR A 7 8.25 1.92 0.63
C TYR A 7 7.25 2.02 -0.52
N LEU A 8 6.01 2.38 -0.20
CA LEU A 8 4.94 2.57 -1.18
C LEU A 8 4.59 4.05 -1.25
N THR A 9 4.39 4.54 -2.46
CA THR A 9 3.83 5.87 -2.73
C THR A 9 2.50 5.69 -3.43
N GLY A 10 1.46 6.31 -2.90
CA GLY A 10 0.10 6.24 -3.44
C GLY A 10 -0.55 7.61 -3.52
N ARG A 11 -1.68 7.65 -4.24
CA ARG A 11 -2.54 8.83 -4.38
C ARG A 11 -3.97 8.45 -4.02
N SER A 12 -4.67 9.36 -3.34
CA SER A 12 -6.09 9.24 -2.99
C SER A 12 -6.77 10.60 -3.07
N HIS A 13 -8.09 10.61 -3.16
CA HIS A 13 -8.87 11.84 -3.00
C HIS A 13 -9.29 12.07 -1.53
N GLU A 14 -9.35 11.01 -0.73
CA GLU A 14 -9.81 11.07 0.65
C GLU A 14 -8.79 10.46 1.62
N TYR A 15 -8.63 11.10 2.78
CA TYR A 15 -7.73 10.59 3.82
C TYR A 15 -8.26 9.30 4.45
N ALA A 16 -9.58 9.17 4.57
CA ALA A 16 -10.23 7.95 5.07
C ALA A 16 -9.82 6.73 4.23
N ASP A 17 -9.83 6.86 2.90
CA ASP A 17 -9.40 5.81 1.98
C ASP A 17 -7.94 5.39 2.20
N ILE A 18 -7.04 6.35 2.48
CA ILE A 18 -5.63 6.06 2.77
C ILE A 18 -5.52 5.22 4.05
N VAL A 19 -6.25 5.59 5.10
CA VAL A 19 -6.26 4.85 6.37
C VAL A 19 -6.84 3.45 6.18
N HIS A 20 -7.97 3.33 5.47
CA HIS A 20 -8.59 2.04 5.17
C HIS A 20 -7.67 1.13 4.35
N PHE A 21 -7.04 1.68 3.29
CA PHE A 21 -6.06 0.96 2.48
C PHE A 21 -4.86 0.47 3.31
N SER A 22 -4.30 1.36 4.14
CA SER A 22 -3.14 1.02 5.00
C SER A 22 -3.48 -0.08 6.01
N SER A 23 -4.68 -0.03 6.59
CA SER A 23 -5.15 -1.08 7.50
C SER A 23 -5.36 -2.42 6.80
N ARG A 24 -5.93 -2.42 5.58
CA ARG A 24 -6.14 -3.65 4.79
C ARG A 24 -4.84 -4.28 4.33
N LEU A 25 -3.84 -3.49 3.95
CA LEU A 25 -2.50 -3.97 3.62
C LEU A 25 -1.93 -4.84 4.74
N ALA A 26 -2.07 -4.41 6.00
CA ALA A 26 -1.57 -5.16 7.15
C ALA A 26 -2.35 -6.47 7.44
N THR A 27 -3.59 -6.61 6.96
CA THR A 27 -4.44 -7.77 7.27
C THR A 27 -4.56 -8.78 6.12
N GLU A 28 -4.54 -8.31 4.87
CA GLU A 28 -4.90 -9.12 3.69
C GLU A 28 -3.70 -9.64 2.89
N THR A 29 -2.47 -9.29 3.28
CA THR A 29 -1.27 -9.64 2.50
C THR A 29 -0.21 -10.35 3.37
N ALA A 30 0.92 -10.75 2.77
CA ALA A 30 2.12 -11.21 3.50
C ALA A 30 2.84 -10.08 4.26
N LEU A 31 2.28 -8.87 4.24
CA LEU A 31 2.81 -7.69 4.89
C LEU A 31 2.36 -7.71 6.36
N THR A 32 3.32 -7.60 7.28
CA THR A 32 3.07 -7.71 8.72
C THR A 32 2.79 -6.37 9.38
N SER A 33 3.19 -5.27 8.75
CA SER A 33 2.95 -3.93 9.26
C SER A 33 2.89 -2.95 8.09
N ALA A 34 2.00 -1.96 8.18
CA ALA A 34 1.95 -0.83 7.28
C ALA A 34 1.86 0.44 8.11
N ARG A 35 2.82 1.34 7.95
CA ARG A 35 2.90 2.61 8.67
C ARG A 35 2.82 3.78 7.70
N LEU A 36 1.85 4.66 7.91
CA LEU A 36 1.78 5.96 7.25
C LEU A 36 2.91 6.84 7.73
N MET A 37 3.80 7.20 6.82
CA MET A 37 4.99 8.01 7.10
C MET A 37 4.70 9.49 6.86
N GLN A 38 4.04 9.79 5.75
CA GLN A 38 3.74 11.15 5.34
C GLN A 38 2.49 11.17 4.47
N THR A 39 1.74 12.26 4.57
CA THR A 39 0.64 12.58 3.65
C THR A 39 0.64 14.08 3.42
N TRP A 40 0.42 14.50 2.18
CA TRP A 40 0.26 15.91 1.85
C TRP A 40 -0.74 16.09 0.73
N GLN A 41 -1.35 17.26 0.69
CA GLN A 41 -2.27 17.64 -0.35
C GLN A 41 -1.51 18.15 -1.58
N GLU A 42 -1.91 17.67 -2.75
CA GLU A 42 -1.40 18.13 -4.03
C GLU A 42 -2.56 18.44 -4.98
N ILE A 43 -2.29 19.30 -5.94
CA ILE A 43 -3.19 19.52 -7.07
C ILE A 43 -2.81 18.50 -8.16
N MET A 44 -3.69 17.57 -8.43
CA MET A 44 -3.48 16.52 -9.43
C MET A 44 -4.09 16.95 -10.75
N ALA A 45 -3.29 16.86 -11.82
CA ALA A 45 -3.77 17.10 -13.18
C ALA A 45 -4.81 16.04 -13.54
N SER A 46 -5.99 16.48 -13.98
CA SER A 46 -7.07 15.62 -14.45
C SER A 46 -7.67 16.14 -15.75
N PRO A 47 -8.18 15.27 -16.65
CA PRO A 47 -8.79 15.68 -17.92
C PRO A 47 -9.97 16.65 -17.76
N LYS A 48 -10.59 16.70 -16.57
CA LYS A 48 -11.74 17.55 -16.24
C LYS A 48 -11.36 18.83 -15.48
N GLY A 49 -10.07 19.11 -15.36
CA GLY A 49 -9.53 20.19 -14.56
C GLY A 49 -8.79 19.67 -13.32
N ASP A 50 -7.88 20.49 -12.82
CA ASP A 50 -7.08 20.24 -11.65
C ASP A 50 -7.94 19.93 -10.42
N VAL A 51 -7.68 18.78 -9.79
CA VAL A 51 -8.45 18.32 -8.61
C VAL A 51 -7.53 18.18 -7.40
N PRO A 52 -8.02 18.54 -6.20
CA PRO A 52 -7.28 18.25 -4.98
C PRO A 52 -7.16 16.73 -4.78
N GLY A 53 -5.95 16.30 -4.47
CA GLY A 53 -5.60 14.94 -4.10
C GLY A 53 -4.67 14.90 -2.92
N LEU A 54 -4.45 13.71 -2.41
CA LEU A 54 -3.52 13.41 -1.34
C LEU A 54 -2.49 12.42 -1.89
N THR A 55 -1.21 12.80 -1.84
CA THR A 55 -0.12 11.83 -1.97
C THR A 55 0.26 11.34 -0.59
N PHE A 56 0.49 10.04 -0.47
CA PHE A 56 0.90 9.42 0.78
C PHE A 56 2.02 8.42 0.60
N HIS A 57 2.87 8.33 1.63
CA HIS A 57 3.97 7.39 1.72
C HIS A 57 3.73 6.38 2.85
N LEU A 58 3.82 5.10 2.53
CA LEU A 58 3.78 4.00 3.49
C LEU A 58 5.14 3.33 3.58
N GLN A 59 5.54 3.00 4.80
CA GLN A 59 6.56 1.98 5.03
C GLN A 59 5.85 0.69 5.40
N VAL A 60 6.19 -0.39 4.72
CA VAL A 60 5.56 -1.68 4.89
C VAL A 60 6.63 -2.74 5.18
N ASP A 61 6.43 -3.51 6.24
CA ASP A 61 7.28 -4.66 6.57
C ASP A 61 6.63 -5.93 6.00
N TRP A 62 7.41 -6.81 5.36
CA TRP A 62 6.94 -8.09 4.82
C TRP A 62 7.70 -9.26 5.46
N ARG A 63 7.00 -10.36 5.72
CA ARG A 63 7.60 -11.62 6.20
C ARG A 63 7.50 -12.70 5.15
N VAL A 64 8.60 -13.42 4.97
CA VAL A 64 8.70 -14.46 3.94
C VAL A 64 7.88 -15.71 4.27
N GLU A 65 7.59 -15.96 5.55
CA GLU A 65 6.85 -17.16 6.00
C GLU A 65 5.48 -17.35 5.32
N ARG A 66 4.87 -16.27 4.79
CA ARG A 66 3.58 -16.30 4.07
C ARG A 66 3.68 -16.44 2.55
N LEU A 67 4.87 -16.35 1.95
CA LEU A 67 5.05 -16.50 0.50
C LEU A 67 5.24 -17.95 0.05
N SER A 68 5.60 -18.83 0.98
CA SER A 68 5.79 -20.26 0.70
C SER A 68 4.48 -21.06 0.59
N LEU A 69 3.32 -20.39 0.53
CA LEU A 69 1.98 -21.00 0.46
C LEU A 69 1.23 -20.67 -0.84
N GLN A 70 1.91 -20.13 -1.86
CA GLN A 70 1.34 -19.92 -3.20
C GLN A 70 2.02 -20.75 -4.30
N ASP A 71 2.74 -21.81 -3.93
CA ASP A 71 3.09 -22.90 -4.83
C ASP A 71 2.08 -24.04 -4.63
N GLU A 72 0.83 -23.85 -5.07
CA GLU A 72 0.14 -24.98 -5.67
C GLU A 72 0.51 -24.95 -7.16
N PRO A 73 1.18 -25.99 -7.70
CA PRO A 73 1.28 -26.12 -9.14
C PRO A 73 -0.14 -26.21 -9.65
N HIS A 74 -0.54 -25.24 -10.49
CA HIS A 74 -1.63 -25.46 -11.42
C HIS A 74 -1.17 -26.54 -12.41
N ASP A 75 -1.15 -27.79 -11.93
CA ASP A 75 -1.08 -28.97 -12.75
C ASP A 75 -2.51 -29.50 -12.94
N GLU A 76 -2.80 -29.70 -14.24
CA GLU A 76 -3.96 -30.31 -14.91
C GLU A 76 -5.17 -29.43 -15.26
#